data_AF-A0A7R8L6L2-F1
#
_entry.id   AF-A0A7R8L6L2-F1
#
_cell.length_a   1.000
_cell.length_b   1.000
_cell.length_c   1.000
_cell.angle_alpha   90.00
_cell.angle_beta   90.00
_cell.angle_gamma   90.00
#
_symmetry.space_group_name_H-M   'P 1'
#
loop_
_entity.id
_entity.type
_entity.pdbx_description
1 polymer ?
#
loop_
_entity_poly.entity_id
_entity_poly.type
_entity_poly.pdbx_seq_one_letter_code
_entity_poly.pdbx_strand_id
1 'polypeptide(L)'
;MAKADKAHAHFRVGNGEISTEQFTIASVAFTVIGKGSYNFLRDDLEADARVNLRGPMGVVLFPISKLFEYHGSGKLTAPEWKPRNL
;
A
#
# COMPACT_ATOMS: atom_id res chain seq x y z
N MET A 1 7.42 16.79 6.14
CA MET A 1 7.06 15.36 5.94
C MET A 1 6.11 15.29 4.75
N ALA A 2 6.33 14.40 3.78
CA ALA A 2 5.43 14.28 2.64
C ALA A 2 4.07 13.73 3.09
N LYS A 3 2.97 14.34 2.63
CA LYS A 3 1.60 13.95 2.97
C LYS A 3 0.88 13.49 1.69
N ALA A 4 0.19 12.36 1.75
CA ALA A 4 -0.70 11.93 0.68
C ALA A 4 -1.89 12.89 0.55
N ASP A 5 -2.24 13.25 -0.68
CA ASP A 5 -3.35 14.14 -1.01
C ASP A 5 -4.37 13.50 -1.96
N LYS A 6 -4.07 12.30 -2.47
CA LYS A 6 -4.95 11.55 -3.38
C LYS A 6 -4.99 10.08 -2.99
N ALA A 7 -6.18 9.48 -3.07
CA ALA A 7 -6.40 8.05 -2.95
C ALA A 7 -7.47 7.60 -3.95
N HIS A 8 -7.27 6.44 -4.57
CA HIS A 8 -8.22 5.82 -5.49
C HIS A 8 -8.18 4.30 -5.35
N ALA A 9 -9.34 3.64 -5.39
CA ALA A 9 -9.43 2.18 -5.41
C ALA A 9 -10.72 1.73 -6.08
N HIS A 10 -10.65 0.60 -6.77
CA HIS A 10 -11.85 -0.19 -7.10
C HIS A 10 -11.88 -1.39 -6.18
N PHE A 11 -12.95 -1.53 -5.40
CA PHE A 11 -13.09 -2.58 -4.42
C PHE A 11 -14.43 -3.27 -4.55
N ARG A 12 -14.47 -4.53 -4.10
CA ARG A 12 -15.67 -5.32 -3.94
C ARG A 12 -15.93 -5.52 -2.46
N VAL A 13 -17.20 -5.63 -2.08
CA VAL A 13 -17.61 -5.93 -0.71
C VAL A 13 -18.54 -7.13 -0.77
N GLY A 14 -18.26 -8.14 0.05
CA GLY A 14 -19.10 -9.34 0.13
C GLY A 14 -18.47 -10.39 1.04
N ASN A 15 -19.29 -11.33 1.52
CA ASN A 15 -18.82 -12.49 2.31
C ASN A 15 -17.94 -12.14 3.53
N GLY A 16 -18.19 -10.98 4.16
CA GLY A 16 -17.40 -10.55 5.32
C GLY A 16 -16.05 -9.91 4.99
N GLU A 17 -15.82 -9.54 3.73
CA GLU A 17 -14.54 -9.03 3.24
C GLU A 17 -14.71 -7.82 2.30
N ILE A 18 -13.74 -6.91 2.34
CA ILE A 18 -13.49 -5.90 1.32
C ILE A 18 -12.25 -6.35 0.54
N SER A 19 -12.33 -6.47 -0.77
CA SER A 19 -11.17 -6.86 -1.60
C SER A 19 -10.95 -5.88 -2.74
N THR A 20 -9.69 -5.67 -3.08
CA THR A 20 -9.29 -4.80 -4.19
C THR A 20 -8.13 -5.42 -4.96
N GLU A 21 -8.27 -5.47 -6.28
CA GLU A 21 -7.17 -5.86 -7.18
C GLU A 21 -6.14 -4.73 -7.30
N GLN A 22 -6.56 -3.48 -7.03
CA GLN A 22 -5.68 -2.32 -7.09
C GLN A 22 -6.24 -1.13 -6.30
N PHE A 23 -5.41 -0.60 -5.41
CA PHE A 23 -5.54 0.73 -4.84
C PHE A 23 -4.31 1.59 -5.17
N THR A 24 -4.46 2.90 -5.12
CA THR A 24 -3.40 3.88 -5.32
C THR A 24 -3.52 5.01 -4.32
N ILE A 25 -2.42 5.37 -3.67
CA ILE A 25 -2.32 6.53 -2.79
C ILE A 25 -1.15 7.37 -3.28
N ALA A 26 -1.31 8.69 -3.42
CA ALA A 26 -0.28 9.53 -4.01
C ALA A 26 -0.09 10.86 -3.27
N SER A 27 1.12 11.40 -3.45
CA SER A 27 1.50 12.78 -3.20
C SER A 27 2.39 13.28 -4.33
N VAL A 28 2.87 14.52 -4.22
CA VAL A 28 3.95 15.04 -5.09
C VAL A 28 5.27 14.24 -4.95
N ALA A 29 5.51 13.63 -3.78
CA ALA A 29 6.79 13.00 -3.45
C ALA A 29 6.80 11.48 -3.58
N PHE A 30 5.64 10.81 -3.59
CA PHE A 30 5.56 9.36 -3.67
C PHE A 30 4.23 8.86 -4.24
N THR A 31 4.20 7.58 -4.58
CA THR A 31 2.98 6.82 -4.84
C THR A 31 3.07 5.43 -4.28
N VAL A 32 2.00 5.01 -3.64
CA VAL A 32 1.75 3.66 -3.19
C VAL A 32 0.80 3.01 -4.18
N ILE A 33 1.16 1.83 -4.67
CA ILE A 33 0.28 0.98 -5.48
C ILE A 33 0.19 -0.33 -4.73
N GLY A 34 -1.02 -0.83 -4.51
CA GLY A 34 -1.18 -2.08 -3.80
C GLY A 34 -2.46 -2.81 -4.15
N LYS A 35 -2.62 -3.98 -3.55
CA LYS A 35 -3.77 -4.88 -3.69
C LYS A 35 -3.97 -5.64 -2.39
N GLY A 36 -5.12 -6.26 -2.20
CA GLY A 36 -5.34 -7.10 -1.02
C GLY A 36 -6.79 -7.16 -0.60
N SER A 37 -7.00 -7.68 0.60
CA SER A 37 -8.30 -7.74 1.22
C SER A 37 -8.25 -7.42 2.71
N TYR A 38 -9.41 -7.07 3.25
CA TYR A 38 -9.65 -6.91 4.67
C TYR A 38 -10.90 -7.69 5.05
N ASN A 39 -10.72 -8.71 5.88
CA ASN A 39 -11.81 -9.47 6.48
C ASN A 39 -12.28 -8.78 7.76
N PHE A 40 -13.41 -8.08 7.69
CA PHE A 40 -13.95 -7.33 8.84
C PHE A 40 -14.65 -8.23 9.88
N LEU A 41 -14.89 -9.51 9.58
CA LEU A 41 -15.37 -10.47 10.58
C LEU A 41 -14.25 -10.98 11.49
N ARG A 42 -13.03 -11.06 10.96
CA ARG A 42 -11.82 -11.52 11.68
C ARG A 42 -10.91 -10.38 12.13
N ASP A 43 -11.18 -9.16 11.68
CA ASP A 43 -10.29 -8.00 11.80
C ASP A 43 -8.88 -8.32 11.29
N ASP A 44 -8.82 -8.76 10.04
CA ASP A 44 -7.60 -9.29 9.42
C ASP A 44 -7.40 -8.69 8.02
N LEU A 45 -6.36 -7.87 7.89
CA LEU A 45 -5.87 -7.30 6.64
C LEU A 45 -4.85 -8.25 6.05
N GLU A 46 -4.89 -8.44 4.74
CA GLU A 46 -3.86 -9.12 3.96
C GLU A 46 -3.63 -8.27 2.70
N ALA A 47 -2.54 -7.51 2.67
CA ALA A 47 -2.31 -6.53 1.62
C ALA A 47 -0.86 -6.45 1.17
N ASP A 48 -0.69 -6.17 -0.10
CA ASP A 48 0.59 -5.99 -0.74
C ASP A 48 0.69 -4.57 -1.26
N ALA A 49 1.78 -3.87 -0.94
CA ALA A 49 1.98 -2.49 -1.34
C ALA A 49 3.40 -2.26 -1.84
N ARG A 50 3.52 -1.48 -2.91
CA ARG A 50 4.79 -0.99 -3.42
C ARG A 50 4.84 0.53 -3.34
N VAL A 51 5.92 1.06 -2.77
CA VAL A 51 6.17 2.51 -2.71
C VAL A 51 7.13 2.91 -3.82
N ASN A 52 6.71 3.86 -4.65
CA ASN A 52 7.52 4.51 -5.68
C ASN A 52 7.76 5.97 -5.28
N LEU A 53 9.02 6.40 -5.21
CA LEU A 53 9.36 7.80 -4.99
C LEU A 53 9.12 8.63 -6.27
N ARG A 54 8.78 9.91 -6.12
CA ARG A 54 8.51 10.87 -7.21
C ARG A 54 9.30 12.18 -6.99
N GLY A 55 9.41 12.99 -8.03
CA GLY A 55 10.06 14.31 -7.98
C GLY A 55 11.60 14.24 -7.84
N PRO A 56 12.26 15.35 -7.47
CA PRO A 56 13.73 15.42 -7.36
C PRO A 56 14.33 14.37 -6.40
N MET A 57 13.57 14.00 -5.36
CA MET A 57 13.90 12.92 -4.42
C MET A 57 14.03 11.55 -5.10
N GLY A 58 13.23 11.29 -6.15
CA GLY A 58 13.28 10.06 -6.92
C GLY A 58 14.51 9.96 -7.85
N VAL A 59 15.12 11.09 -8.24
CA VAL A 59 16.33 11.13 -9.07
C VAL A 59 17.58 10.85 -8.23
N VAL A 60 17.66 11.42 -7.02
CA VAL A 60 18.78 11.20 -6.08
C VAL A 60 18.79 9.75 -5.56
N LEU A 61 17.61 9.14 -5.37
CA LEU A 61 17.45 7.78 -4.85
C LEU A 61 17.13 6.74 -5.95
N PHE A 62 17.32 7.11 -7.22
CA PHE A 62 16.96 6.27 -8.37
C PHE A 62 17.47 4.82 -8.31
N PRO A 63 18.72 4.51 -7.87
CA PRO A 63 19.18 3.11 -7.81
C PRO A 63 18.46 2.25 -6.74
N ILE A 64 17.72 2.83 -5.79
CA ILE A 64 17.01 2.12 -4.71
C ILE A 64 15.48 2.17 -4.92
N SER A 65 15.00 2.93 -5.91
CA SER A 65 13.58 3.24 -6.12
C SER A 65 12.65 2.05 -6.40
N LYS A 66 13.20 0.84 -6.61
CA LYS A 66 12.46 -0.41 -6.81
C LYS A 66 12.25 -1.26 -5.54
N LEU A 67 12.79 -0.89 -4.37
CA LEU A 67 12.93 -1.83 -3.23
C LEU A 67 11.77 -1.95 -2.24
N PHE A 68 10.82 -1.02 -2.22
CA PHE A 68 9.87 -0.93 -1.10
C PHE A 68 8.56 -1.68 -1.39
N GLU A 69 8.68 -2.99 -1.59
CA GLU A 69 7.54 -3.90 -1.56
C GLU A 69 7.33 -4.39 -0.12
N TYR A 70 6.12 -4.19 0.38
CA TYR A 70 5.71 -4.60 1.70
C TYR A 70 4.49 -5.49 1.63
N HIS A 71 4.45 -6.42 2.55
CA HIS A 71 3.28 -7.22 2.86
C HIS A 71 2.76 -6.79 4.24
N GLY A 72 1.51 -6.39 4.29
CA GLY A 72 0.80 -5.93 5.48
C GLY A 72 -0.18 -7.00 5.93
N SER A 73 -0.07 -7.43 7.19
CA SER A 73 -1.00 -8.40 7.77
C SER A 73 -1.50 -8.02 9.17
N GLY A 74 -2.61 -8.63 9.61
CA GLY A 74 -3.20 -8.44 10.94
C GLY A 74 -4.25 -7.33 11.00
N LYS A 75 -4.45 -6.74 12.19
CA LYS A 75 -5.59 -5.82 12.43
C LYS A 75 -5.54 -4.58 11.55
N LEU A 76 -6.69 -4.15 11.03
CA LEU A 76 -6.74 -2.96 10.14
C LEU A 76 -6.28 -1.68 10.84
N THR A 77 -6.53 -1.54 12.14
CA THR A 77 -6.13 -0.36 12.91
C THR A 77 -4.63 -0.31 13.19
N ALA A 78 -3.94 -1.45 13.14
CA ALA A 78 -2.53 -1.58 13.45
C ALA A 78 -1.89 -2.74 12.67
N PRO A 79 -1.86 -2.69 11.33
CA PRO A 79 -1.30 -3.77 10.52
C PRO A 79 0.21 -3.81 10.64
N GLU A 80 0.78 -5.01 10.68
CA GLU A 80 2.22 -5.22 10.62
C GLU A 80 2.68 -5.23 9.16
N TRP A 81 3.52 -4.27 8.77
CA TRP A 81 4.12 -4.22 7.44
C TRP A 81 5.53 -4.76 7.47
N LYS A 82 5.78 -5.82 6.70
CA LYS A 82 7.08 -6.46 6.56
C LYS A 82 7.58 -6.31 5.12
N PRO A 83 8.87 -6.01 4.91
CA PRO A 83 9.44 -6.03 3.57
C PRO A 83 9.26 -7.41 2.95
N ARG A 84 8.90 -7.48 1.67
CA ARG A 84 8.74 -8.78 0.99
C ARG A 84 10.06 -9.36 0.47
N ASN A 85 11.06 -8.51 0.29
CA ASN A 85 12.32 -8.82 -0.38
C ASN A 85 13.56 -8.72 0.55
N LEU A 86 13.36 -8.78 1.88
CA LEU A 86 14.44 -8.77 2.89
C LEU A 86 14.31 -9.96 3.85
#